data_AF-A0A958Q725-F1
#
_entry.id   AF-A0A958Q725-F1
#
_cell.length_a   1.000
_cell.length_b   1.000
_cell.length_c   1.000
_cell.angle_alpha   90.00
_cell.angle_beta   90.00
_cell.angle_gamma   90.00
#
_symmetry.space_group_name_H-M   'P 1'
#
loop_
_entity.id
_entity.type
_entity.pdbx_description
1 polymer ?
#
loop_
_entity_poly.entity_id
_entity_poly.type
_entity_poly.pdbx_seq_one_letter_code
_entity_poly.pdbx_strand_id
1 'polypeptide(L)'
;MFRFSLLFFVLSVFVQLDVVAQENHESSPPQKQEVIELSQVISEIEKSQELLRKAQADAQSFNEDAIRATQTELVGSVAEHKKEFNALLKREPKRLSLDDLITLENALVEDQSNLESFKDTIAKRVEALSSKRVKLVKSLELWKNSSRALHQETSSLTRKQIRDLQRDLSSTISLIEKEVKDLLTLQSESTTDTPELSGLLERLSNEKSSFRSSLLSRDNDPLYAAEFWQGLFSLPFGEMRKVYEAQRENIETYLDTHQHLLSFHVLLLFLLTWIIFKSKDYEFIQQSFPKLYDNPFLLSITVALLSSFLLYREADESFTHVLGILCVFPLVLVFRDLLDKQYTAILVGIGVLYLLDQGRSLLRDFSEIGTLLLFAELITSFFLARHFVRECNAVIAQEEKPSLLLWLFQRAGIVASYLFLVSSLFLFGGYSRLITYLSNNFFFAIYSALFLFVAHHLLVGFLSALLHLRFVDVIR
;
A
#
# COMPACT_ATOMS: atom_id res chain seq x y z
N MET A 1 -21.47 9.41 -7.12
CA MET A 1 -20.82 9.61 -8.44
C MET A 1 -21.51 10.66 -9.34
N PHE A 2 -22.84 10.71 -9.51
CA PHE A 2 -23.49 11.72 -10.39
C PHE A 2 -23.37 13.20 -9.96
N ARG A 3 -23.06 13.50 -8.69
CA ARG A 3 -22.98 14.88 -8.18
C ARG A 3 -21.67 15.62 -8.49
N PHE A 4 -20.57 14.91 -8.75
CA PHE A 4 -19.28 15.54 -9.06
C PHE A 4 -19.15 15.91 -10.55
N SER A 5 -19.71 15.10 -11.45
CA SER A 5 -19.71 15.39 -12.89
C SER A 5 -20.61 16.60 -13.24
N LEU A 6 -21.71 16.79 -12.49
CA LEU A 6 -22.58 17.97 -12.64
C LEU A 6 -21.87 19.26 -12.19
N LEU A 7 -21.02 19.18 -11.16
CA LEU A 7 -20.32 20.36 -10.61
C LEU A 7 -19.18 20.81 -11.54
N PHE A 8 -18.50 19.87 -12.20
CA PHE A 8 -17.49 20.15 -13.23
C PHE A 8 -18.11 20.69 -14.53
N PHE A 9 -19.26 20.15 -14.95
CA PHE A 9 -19.99 20.67 -16.11
C PHE A 9 -20.55 22.07 -15.84
N VAL A 10 -21.05 22.32 -14.63
CA VAL A 10 -21.50 23.66 -14.23
C VAL A 10 -20.33 24.64 -14.14
N LEU A 11 -19.16 24.27 -13.59
CA LEU A 11 -17.99 25.15 -13.60
C LEU A 11 -17.45 25.43 -15.01
N SER A 12 -17.41 24.42 -15.88
CA SER A 12 -17.02 24.57 -17.29
C SER A 12 -17.97 25.51 -18.04
N VAL A 13 -19.28 25.38 -17.80
CA VAL A 13 -20.31 26.24 -18.39
C VAL A 13 -20.27 27.65 -17.80
N PHE A 14 -19.95 27.83 -16.52
CA PHE A 14 -19.77 29.16 -15.92
C PHE A 14 -18.51 29.86 -16.43
N VAL A 15 -17.40 29.16 -16.63
CA VAL A 15 -16.17 29.74 -17.20
C VAL A 15 -16.37 30.11 -18.68
N GLN A 16 -17.12 29.32 -19.46
CA GLN A 16 -17.49 29.70 -20.82
C GLN A 16 -18.56 30.80 -20.89
N LEU A 17 -19.50 30.85 -19.93
CA LEU A 17 -20.50 31.91 -19.85
C LEU A 17 -19.92 33.24 -19.38
N ASP A 18 -18.91 33.29 -18.51
CA ASP A 18 -18.23 34.56 -18.17
C ASP A 18 -17.43 35.11 -19.37
N VAL A 19 -16.88 34.23 -20.21
CA VAL A 19 -16.17 34.63 -21.44
C VAL A 19 -17.17 35.09 -22.52
N VAL A 20 -18.36 34.47 -22.63
CA VAL A 20 -19.39 34.85 -23.61
C VAL A 20 -20.27 36.01 -23.12
N ALA A 21 -20.48 36.18 -21.81
CA ALA A 21 -21.19 37.33 -21.25
C ALA A 21 -20.38 38.63 -21.34
N GLN A 22 -19.06 38.55 -21.49
CA GLN A 22 -18.23 39.72 -21.81
C GLN A 22 -18.31 40.18 -23.27
N GLU A 23 -18.84 39.38 -24.19
CA GLU A 23 -19.06 39.81 -25.59
C GLU A 23 -20.40 40.53 -25.81
N ASN A 24 -21.33 40.48 -24.85
CA ASN A 24 -22.56 41.28 -24.86
C ASN A 24 -22.45 42.48 -23.91
N HIS A 25 -21.42 43.31 -24.09
CA HIS A 25 -21.39 44.63 -23.48
C HIS A 25 -22.37 45.56 -24.20
N GLU A 26 -23.57 45.71 -23.63
CA GLU A 26 -24.24 47.02 -23.63
C GLU A 26 -23.19 48.08 -23.31
N SER A 27 -23.06 49.06 -24.19
CA SER A 27 -22.11 50.17 -24.14
C SER A 27 -22.22 50.92 -22.82
N SER A 28 -21.50 50.42 -21.82
CA SER A 28 -21.24 51.14 -20.59
C SER A 28 -20.52 52.45 -20.95
N PRO A 29 -20.89 53.58 -20.32
CA PRO A 29 -20.26 54.86 -20.59
C PRO A 29 -18.73 54.73 -20.43
N PRO A 30 -17.93 55.46 -21.23
CA PRO A 30 -16.48 55.31 -21.24
C PRO A 30 -15.95 55.44 -19.82
N GLN A 31 -15.50 54.31 -19.26
CA GLN A 31 -14.83 54.29 -17.97
C GLN A 31 -13.65 55.25 -18.08
N LYS A 32 -13.66 56.27 -17.23
CA LYS A 32 -12.59 57.26 -17.12
C LYS A 32 -11.28 56.49 -16.97
N GLN A 33 -10.42 56.57 -17.98
CA GLN A 33 -9.17 55.81 -18.01
C GLN A 33 -8.36 56.16 -16.77
N GLU A 34 -8.11 55.17 -15.91
CA GLU A 34 -7.19 55.33 -14.79
C GLU A 34 -5.79 55.59 -15.37
N VAL A 35 -5.25 56.76 -15.04
CA VAL A 35 -3.91 57.20 -15.43
C VAL A 35 -3.17 57.48 -14.13
N ILE A 36 -1.96 56.92 -14.00
CA ILE A 36 -1.12 57.14 -12.82
C ILE A 36 -0.62 58.58 -12.84
N GLU A 37 -0.81 59.30 -11.74
CA GLU A 37 -0.28 60.66 -11.59
C GLU A 37 1.25 60.65 -11.55
N LEU A 38 1.89 61.69 -12.11
CA LEU A 38 3.36 61.77 -12.21
C LEU A 38 4.07 61.58 -10.86
N SER A 39 3.45 62.05 -9.76
CA SER A 39 3.94 61.92 -8.39
C SER A 39 3.96 60.47 -7.87
N GLN A 40 3.11 59.60 -8.40
CA GLN A 40 2.93 58.21 -7.95
C GLN A 40 3.70 57.20 -8.81
N VAL A 41 4.26 57.63 -9.94
CA VAL A 41 4.93 56.74 -10.92
C VAL A 41 5.98 55.84 -10.28
N ILE A 42 6.84 56.37 -9.41
CA ILE A 42 7.91 55.58 -8.77
C ILE A 42 7.33 54.49 -7.85
N SER A 43 6.36 54.84 -7.01
CA SER A 43 5.71 53.89 -6.09
C SER A 43 4.96 52.78 -6.84
N GLU A 44 4.28 53.10 -7.94
CA GLU A 44 3.59 52.08 -8.74
C GLU A 44 4.57 51.21 -9.54
N ILE A 45 5.73 51.73 -9.95
CA ILE A 45 6.79 50.92 -10.57
C ILE A 45 7.26 49.85 -9.59
N GLU A 46 7.59 50.23 -8.35
CA GLU A 46 8.06 49.29 -7.32
C GLU A 46 7.02 48.19 -7.03
N LYS A 47 5.75 48.58 -6.91
CA LYS A 47 4.63 47.64 -6.71
C LYS A 47 4.46 46.68 -7.88
N SER A 48 4.60 47.17 -9.11
CA SER A 48 4.52 46.36 -10.32
C SER A 48 5.72 45.43 -10.46
N GLN A 49 6.91 45.87 -10.07
CA GLN A 49 8.13 45.05 -10.02
C GLN A 49 8.02 43.94 -8.97
N GLU A 50 7.47 44.21 -7.78
CA GLU A 50 7.26 43.16 -6.78
C GLU A 50 6.21 42.14 -7.24
N LEU A 51 5.14 42.59 -7.92
CA LEU A 51 4.15 41.70 -8.51
C LEU A 51 4.78 40.83 -9.61
N LEU A 52 5.59 41.43 -10.50
CA LEU A 52 6.37 40.74 -11.53
C LEU A 52 7.29 39.68 -10.91
N ARG A 53 8.08 40.06 -9.90
CA ARG A 53 9.02 39.17 -9.20
C ARG A 53 8.31 37.98 -8.58
N LYS A 54 7.18 38.18 -7.90
CA LYS A 54 6.35 37.09 -7.35
C LYS A 54 5.72 36.23 -8.44
N ALA A 55 5.31 36.81 -9.56
CA ALA A 55 4.72 36.04 -10.65
C ALA A 55 5.78 35.17 -11.35
N GLN A 56 6.96 35.74 -11.58
CA GLN A 56 8.09 35.04 -12.18
C GLN A 56 8.65 33.96 -11.25
N ALA A 57 8.82 34.24 -9.95
CA ALA A 57 9.28 33.25 -8.99
C ALA A 57 8.33 32.05 -8.93
N ASP A 58 7.01 32.29 -8.89
CA ASP A 58 6.06 31.18 -8.89
C ASP A 58 6.08 30.44 -10.22
N ALA A 59 6.09 31.11 -11.36
CA ALA A 59 6.13 30.45 -12.66
C ALA A 59 7.42 29.63 -12.87
N GLN A 60 8.54 30.08 -12.31
CA GLN A 60 9.81 29.36 -12.34
C GLN A 60 9.93 28.26 -11.28
N SER A 61 9.21 28.36 -10.15
CA SER A 61 9.25 27.31 -9.10
C SER A 61 8.56 26.03 -9.55
N PHE A 62 7.83 26.07 -10.65
CA PHE A 62 7.17 24.92 -11.22
C PHE A 62 8.17 24.09 -12.01
N ASN A 63 8.57 22.96 -11.44
CA ASN A 63 9.39 21.99 -12.13
C ASN A 63 8.49 21.16 -13.06
N GLU A 64 8.35 21.62 -14.31
CA GLU A 64 7.56 20.92 -15.34
C GLU A 64 8.02 19.46 -15.48
N ASP A 65 9.33 19.21 -15.40
CA ASP A 65 9.91 17.87 -15.51
C ASP A 65 9.47 16.98 -14.35
N ALA A 66 9.36 17.51 -13.14
CA ALA A 66 8.88 16.74 -11.98
C ALA A 66 7.40 16.35 -12.11
N ILE A 67 6.57 17.23 -12.68
CA ILE A 67 5.14 16.94 -12.87
C ILE A 67 4.89 16.00 -14.04
N ARG A 68 5.67 16.14 -15.12
CA ARG A 68 5.67 15.14 -16.21
C ARG A 68 6.18 13.79 -15.73
N ALA A 69 7.20 13.76 -14.87
CA ALA A 69 7.67 12.53 -14.24
C ALA A 69 6.58 11.88 -13.40
N THR A 70 5.90 12.67 -12.54
CA THR A 70 4.78 12.19 -11.72
C THR A 70 3.63 11.65 -12.58
N GLN A 71 3.26 12.35 -13.66
CA GLN A 71 2.24 11.86 -14.59
C GLN A 71 2.67 10.54 -15.25
N THR A 72 3.92 10.47 -15.72
CA THR A 72 4.45 9.28 -16.39
C THR A 72 4.47 8.08 -15.44
N GLU A 73 4.83 8.30 -14.18
CA GLU A 73 4.79 7.29 -13.12
C GLU A 73 3.36 6.80 -12.86
N LEU A 74 2.39 7.70 -12.70
CA LEU A 74 0.99 7.34 -12.48
C LEU A 74 0.37 6.59 -13.66
N VAL A 75 0.61 7.06 -14.89
CA VAL A 75 0.15 6.38 -16.11
C VAL A 75 0.84 5.03 -16.28
N GLY A 76 2.13 4.95 -15.94
CA GLY A 76 2.90 3.72 -15.90
C GLY A 76 2.29 2.69 -14.94
N SER A 77 2.02 3.09 -13.70
CA SER A 77 1.38 2.26 -12.67
C SER A 77 0.04 1.70 -13.14
N VAL A 78 -0.85 2.57 -13.67
CA VAL A 78 -2.17 2.14 -14.19
C VAL A 78 -2.01 1.15 -15.35
N ALA A 79 -1.05 1.39 -16.26
CA ALA A 79 -0.78 0.48 -17.37
C ALA A 79 -0.22 -0.88 -16.91
N GLU A 80 0.62 -0.89 -15.88
CA GLU A 80 1.15 -2.10 -15.25
C GLU A 80 0.05 -2.90 -14.55
N HIS A 81 -0.75 -2.28 -13.69
CA HIS A 81 -1.89 -2.94 -13.04
C HIS A 81 -2.94 -3.42 -14.05
N LYS A 82 -3.15 -2.70 -15.16
CA LYS A 82 -3.97 -3.19 -16.28
C LYS A 82 -3.38 -4.43 -16.93
N LYS A 83 -2.06 -4.46 -17.16
CA LYS A 83 -1.37 -5.63 -17.72
C LYS A 83 -1.48 -6.82 -16.77
N GLU A 84 -1.30 -6.58 -15.47
CA GLU A 84 -1.48 -7.57 -14.41
C GLU A 84 -2.91 -8.11 -14.38
N PHE A 85 -3.92 -7.23 -14.38
CA PHE A 85 -5.34 -7.62 -14.47
C PHE A 85 -5.60 -8.53 -15.67
N ASN A 86 -5.11 -8.15 -16.85
CA ASN A 86 -5.27 -8.95 -18.06
C ASN A 86 -4.49 -10.28 -17.99
N ALA A 87 -3.33 -10.30 -17.32
CA ALA A 87 -2.59 -11.53 -17.09
C ALA A 87 -3.37 -12.45 -16.15
N LEU A 88 -3.98 -11.92 -15.08
CA LEU A 88 -4.85 -12.66 -14.16
C LEU A 88 -6.07 -13.23 -14.88
N LEU A 89 -6.73 -12.45 -15.75
CA LEU A 89 -7.88 -12.93 -16.54
C LEU A 89 -7.52 -14.01 -17.57
N LYS A 90 -6.27 -13.99 -18.07
CA LYS A 90 -5.77 -15.02 -19.00
C LYS A 90 -5.40 -16.31 -18.28
N ARG A 91 -5.14 -16.28 -16.97
CA ARG A 91 -4.97 -17.51 -16.18
C ARG A 91 -6.29 -18.27 -16.21
N GLU A 92 -6.21 -19.59 -16.20
CA GLU A 92 -7.41 -20.44 -16.16
C GLU A 92 -8.31 -19.96 -15.00
N PRO A 93 -9.64 -19.83 -15.19
CA PRO A 93 -10.53 -19.29 -14.16
C PRO A 93 -10.36 -19.99 -12.81
N LYS A 94 -10.04 -21.29 -12.83
CA LYS A 94 -9.76 -22.12 -11.63
C LYS A 94 -8.64 -21.57 -10.74
N ARG A 95 -7.71 -20.79 -11.28
CA ARG A 95 -6.50 -20.29 -10.60
C ARG A 95 -6.63 -18.87 -10.04
N LEU A 96 -7.71 -18.18 -10.36
CA LEU A 96 -7.98 -16.82 -9.88
C LEU A 96 -8.33 -16.87 -8.39
N SER A 97 -7.54 -16.20 -7.53
CA SER A 97 -7.88 -16.02 -6.11
C SER A 97 -8.61 -14.72 -5.90
N LEU A 98 -9.52 -14.71 -4.92
CA LEU A 98 -10.15 -13.48 -4.45
C LEU A 98 -9.13 -12.51 -3.84
N ASP A 99 -8.06 -13.02 -3.23
CA ASP A 99 -7.04 -12.20 -2.57
C ASP A 99 -6.24 -11.38 -3.60
N ASP A 100 -5.92 -11.96 -4.77
CA ASP A 100 -5.31 -11.21 -5.89
C ASP A 100 -6.24 -10.10 -6.38
N LEU A 101 -7.54 -10.41 -6.52
CA LEU A 101 -8.53 -9.45 -6.97
C LEU A 101 -8.68 -8.29 -5.98
N ILE A 102 -8.62 -8.57 -4.68
CA ILE A 102 -8.68 -7.55 -3.61
C ILE A 102 -7.39 -6.72 -3.59
N THR A 103 -6.23 -7.37 -3.71
CA THR A 103 -4.92 -6.69 -3.72
C THR A 103 -4.82 -5.73 -4.89
N LEU A 104 -5.19 -6.20 -6.09
CA LEU A 104 -5.25 -5.37 -7.29
C LEU A 104 -6.30 -4.26 -7.18
N GLU A 105 -7.45 -4.52 -6.53
CA GLU A 105 -8.46 -3.47 -6.29
C GLU A 105 -7.88 -2.36 -5.42
N ASN A 106 -7.20 -2.71 -4.32
CA ASN A 106 -6.60 -1.75 -3.43
C ASN A 106 -5.55 -0.91 -4.16
N ALA A 107 -4.70 -1.53 -4.97
CA ALA A 107 -3.70 -0.85 -5.79
C ALA A 107 -4.35 0.13 -6.81
N LEU A 108 -5.40 -0.30 -7.51
CA LEU A 108 -6.12 0.55 -8.46
C LEU A 108 -6.89 1.70 -7.77
N VAL A 109 -7.42 1.48 -6.56
CA VAL A 109 -8.05 2.54 -5.75
C VAL A 109 -7.00 3.55 -5.27
N GLU A 110 -5.80 3.10 -4.92
CA GLU A 110 -4.68 3.99 -4.60
C GLU A 110 -4.26 4.81 -5.82
N ASP A 111 -4.11 4.20 -7.01
CA ASP A 111 -3.87 4.91 -8.26
C ASP A 111 -4.96 5.94 -8.56
N GLN A 112 -6.23 5.61 -8.32
CA GLN A 112 -7.36 6.52 -8.51
C GLN A 112 -7.24 7.74 -7.60
N SER A 113 -6.97 7.51 -6.31
CA SER A 113 -6.76 8.58 -5.33
C SER A 113 -5.57 9.46 -5.70
N ASN A 114 -4.46 8.87 -6.14
CA ASN A 114 -3.26 9.58 -6.56
C ASN A 114 -3.51 10.43 -7.82
N LEU A 115 -4.24 9.89 -8.81
CA LEU A 115 -4.63 10.60 -10.02
C LEU A 115 -5.59 11.77 -9.71
N GLU A 116 -6.56 11.59 -8.81
CA GLU A 116 -7.44 12.66 -8.36
C GLU A 116 -6.69 13.77 -7.63
N SER A 117 -5.75 13.42 -6.75
CA SER A 117 -4.88 14.37 -6.04
C SER A 117 -3.98 15.14 -7.01
N PHE A 118 -3.44 14.46 -8.02
CA PHE A 118 -2.65 15.07 -9.09
C PHE A 118 -3.48 16.09 -9.90
N LYS A 119 -4.71 15.71 -10.29
CA LYS A 119 -5.63 16.61 -11.02
C LYS A 119 -6.03 17.83 -10.21
N ASP A 120 -6.29 17.68 -8.91
CA ASP A 120 -6.57 18.79 -8.00
C ASP A 120 -5.36 19.74 -7.87
N THR A 121 -4.15 19.18 -7.79
CA THR A 121 -2.90 19.95 -7.76
C THR A 121 -2.72 20.78 -9.03
N ILE A 122 -2.94 20.18 -10.21
CA ILE A 122 -2.92 20.91 -11.50
C ILE A 122 -3.99 22.00 -11.53
N ALA A 123 -5.23 21.70 -11.13
CA ALA A 123 -6.33 22.64 -11.18
C ALA A 123 -6.07 23.88 -10.30
N LYS A 124 -5.64 23.67 -9.05
CA LYS A 124 -5.24 24.76 -8.13
C LYS A 124 -4.12 25.62 -8.71
N ARG A 125 -3.16 24.98 -9.39
CA ARG A 125 -2.05 25.68 -10.02
C ARG A 125 -2.50 26.53 -11.20
N VAL A 126 -3.32 25.98 -12.10
CA VAL A 126 -3.92 26.71 -13.23
C VAL A 126 -4.71 27.91 -12.72
N GLU A 127 -5.49 27.75 -11.66
CA GLU A 127 -6.25 28.85 -11.03
C GLU A 127 -5.33 29.94 -10.48
N ALA A 128 -4.29 29.57 -9.73
CA ALA A 128 -3.32 30.50 -9.17
C ALA A 128 -2.59 31.31 -10.25
N LEU A 129 -2.11 30.65 -11.31
CA LEU A 129 -1.45 31.28 -12.45
C LEU A 129 -2.40 32.19 -13.24
N SER A 130 -3.63 31.75 -13.47
CA SER A 130 -4.65 32.53 -14.16
C SER A 130 -5.00 33.81 -13.39
N SER A 131 -5.15 33.71 -12.07
CA SER A 131 -5.38 34.87 -11.19
C SER A 131 -4.22 35.89 -11.26
N LYS A 132 -2.97 35.40 -11.30
CA LYS A 132 -1.78 36.25 -11.47
C LYS A 132 -1.71 36.90 -12.84
N ARG A 133 -2.01 36.14 -13.90
CA ARG A 133 -2.08 36.66 -15.28
C ARG A 133 -3.07 37.83 -15.37
N VAL A 134 -4.28 37.69 -14.81
CA VAL A 134 -5.27 38.77 -14.80
C VAL A 134 -4.73 40.04 -14.13
N LYS A 135 -4.02 39.91 -13.00
CA LYS A 135 -3.41 41.07 -12.32
C LYS A 135 -2.29 41.71 -13.15
N LEU A 136 -1.44 40.92 -13.80
CA LEU A 136 -0.38 41.40 -14.68
C LEU A 136 -0.93 42.13 -15.91
N VAL A 137 -1.97 41.59 -16.55
CA VAL A 137 -2.62 42.21 -17.71
C VAL A 137 -3.20 43.58 -17.34
N LYS A 138 -3.93 43.67 -16.22
CA LYS A 138 -4.44 44.95 -15.70
C LYS A 138 -3.31 45.96 -15.44
N SER A 139 -2.21 45.52 -14.84
CA SER A 139 -1.02 46.37 -14.63
C SER A 139 -0.43 46.84 -15.96
N LEU A 140 -0.28 45.95 -16.95
CA LEU A 140 0.24 46.29 -18.27
C LEU A 140 -0.65 47.32 -18.99
N GLU A 141 -1.97 47.18 -18.91
CA GLU A 141 -2.92 48.14 -19.49
C GLU A 141 -2.83 49.50 -18.82
N LEU A 142 -2.78 49.55 -17.48
CA LEU A 142 -2.59 50.77 -16.70
C LEU A 142 -1.29 51.50 -17.11
N TRP A 143 -0.19 50.75 -17.28
CA TRP A 143 1.09 51.30 -17.73
C TRP A 143 1.06 51.75 -19.19
N LYS A 144 0.36 51.05 -20.09
CA LYS A 144 0.18 51.47 -21.48
C LYS A 144 -0.58 52.78 -21.58
N ASN A 145 -1.64 52.95 -20.79
CA ASN A 145 -2.43 54.16 -20.75
C ASN A 145 -1.63 55.33 -20.15
N SER A 146 -0.98 55.09 -19.00
CA SER A 146 -0.16 56.11 -18.32
C SER A 146 1.03 56.56 -19.16
N SER A 147 1.69 55.64 -19.88
CA SER A 147 2.80 55.98 -20.78
C SER A 147 2.38 56.85 -21.96
N ARG A 148 1.14 56.74 -22.45
CA ARG A 148 0.61 57.60 -23.51
C ARG A 148 0.32 59.00 -22.98
N ALA A 149 -0.29 59.10 -21.81
CA ALA A 149 -0.63 60.37 -21.18
C ALA A 149 0.63 61.17 -20.76
N LEU A 150 1.64 60.50 -20.21
CA LEU A 150 2.84 61.15 -19.65
C LEU A 150 3.96 61.36 -20.67
N HIS A 151 3.74 61.09 -21.97
CA HIS A 151 4.81 60.99 -22.97
C HIS A 151 5.67 62.26 -23.10
N GLN A 152 5.06 63.44 -22.87
CA GLN A 152 5.72 64.75 -22.97
C GLN A 152 6.29 65.27 -21.64
N GLU A 153 5.72 64.83 -20.50
CA GLU A 153 6.04 65.38 -19.18
C GLU A 153 7.13 64.59 -18.42
N THR A 154 7.45 63.38 -18.87
CA THR A 154 8.43 62.50 -18.19
C THR A 154 9.85 62.59 -18.73
N SER A 155 10.82 62.48 -17.82
CA SER A 155 12.24 62.37 -18.16
C SER A 155 12.52 61.17 -19.09
N SER A 156 13.60 61.24 -19.88
CA SER A 156 14.00 60.12 -20.75
C SER A 156 14.31 58.84 -19.98
N LEU A 157 14.84 58.96 -18.76
CA LEU A 157 15.15 57.85 -17.86
C LEU A 157 13.87 57.13 -17.42
N THR A 158 12.88 57.87 -16.93
CA THR A 158 11.58 57.32 -16.50
C THR A 158 10.86 56.62 -17.67
N ARG A 159 10.89 57.23 -18.87
CA ARG A 159 10.33 56.60 -20.07
C ARG A 159 11.01 55.29 -20.43
N LYS A 160 12.32 55.16 -20.19
CA LYS A 160 13.04 53.89 -20.40
C LYS A 160 12.58 52.83 -19.38
N GLN A 161 12.50 53.18 -18.10
CA GLN A 161 12.04 52.27 -17.04
C GLN A 161 10.61 51.75 -17.29
N ILE A 162 9.68 52.63 -17.69
CA ILE A 162 8.30 52.22 -18.03
C ILE A 162 8.29 51.24 -19.21
N ARG A 163 9.08 51.49 -20.26
CA ARG A 163 9.17 50.57 -21.41
C ARG A 163 9.77 49.22 -21.05
N ASP A 164 10.80 49.21 -20.20
CA ASP A 164 11.41 47.97 -19.72
C ASP A 164 10.41 47.18 -18.86
N LEU A 165 9.70 47.84 -17.93
CA LEU A 165 8.63 47.23 -17.13
C LEU A 165 7.50 46.65 -18.01
N GLN A 166 7.04 47.39 -19.03
CA GLN A 166 6.01 46.90 -19.96
C GLN A 166 6.49 45.65 -20.73
N ARG A 167 7.76 45.62 -21.12
CA ARG A 167 8.37 44.46 -21.78
C ARG A 167 8.40 43.25 -20.85
N ASP A 168 8.84 43.46 -19.62
CA ASP A 168 8.94 42.40 -18.61
C ASP A 168 7.55 41.85 -18.26
N LEU A 169 6.58 42.73 -18.01
CA LEU A 169 5.17 42.34 -17.80
C LEU A 169 4.64 41.50 -18.95
N SER A 170 4.84 41.94 -20.19
CA SER A 170 4.40 41.19 -21.37
C SER A 170 5.08 39.83 -21.48
N SER A 171 6.40 39.77 -21.22
CA SER A 171 7.16 38.51 -21.24
C SER A 171 6.68 37.53 -20.17
N THR A 172 6.44 38.01 -18.95
CA THR A 172 5.92 37.17 -17.85
C THR A 172 4.50 36.70 -18.13
N ILE A 173 3.64 37.53 -18.73
CA ILE A 173 2.31 37.11 -19.17
C ILE A 173 2.40 35.96 -20.17
N SER A 174 3.23 36.08 -21.21
CA SER A 174 3.39 35.00 -22.20
C SER A 174 3.97 33.72 -21.61
N LEU A 175 4.87 33.83 -20.63
CA LEU A 175 5.41 32.67 -19.90
C LEU A 175 4.33 31.96 -19.09
N ILE A 176 3.50 32.70 -18.35
CA ILE A 176 2.37 32.15 -17.60
C ILE A 176 1.34 31.52 -18.53
N GLU A 177 1.02 32.14 -19.67
CA GLU A 177 0.10 31.60 -20.65
C GLU A 177 0.58 30.25 -21.22
N LYS A 178 1.88 30.14 -21.49
CA LYS A 178 2.50 28.89 -21.91
C LYS A 178 2.34 27.81 -20.83
N GLU A 179 2.72 28.11 -19.59
CA GLU A 179 2.63 27.16 -18.46
C GLU A 179 1.19 26.72 -18.20
N VAL A 180 0.22 27.64 -18.24
CA VAL A 180 -1.21 27.31 -18.11
C VAL A 180 -1.66 26.39 -19.24
N LYS A 181 -1.25 26.65 -20.48
CA LYS A 181 -1.58 25.78 -21.62
C LYS A 181 -0.98 24.38 -21.46
N ASP A 182 0.27 24.29 -21.01
CA ASP A 182 0.95 23.02 -20.78
C ASP A 182 0.24 22.23 -19.66
N LEU A 183 -0.09 22.89 -18.55
CA LEU A 183 -0.88 22.32 -17.45
C LEU A 183 -2.28 21.82 -17.87
N LEU A 184 -3.00 22.61 -18.67
CA LEU A 184 -4.29 22.20 -19.21
C LEU A 184 -4.17 21.00 -20.16
N THR A 185 -3.07 20.89 -20.90
CA THR A 185 -2.79 19.71 -21.72
C THR A 185 -2.61 18.47 -20.84
N LEU A 186 -1.79 18.57 -19.78
CA LEU A 186 -1.60 17.49 -18.81
C LEU A 186 -2.91 17.10 -18.10
N GLN A 187 -3.76 18.09 -17.78
CA GLN A 187 -5.09 17.85 -17.22
C GLN A 187 -6.02 17.10 -18.19
N SER A 188 -5.96 17.44 -19.48
CA SER A 188 -6.74 16.75 -20.51
C SER A 188 -6.29 15.30 -20.70
N GLU A 189 -4.97 15.07 -20.71
CA GLU A 189 -4.38 13.72 -20.80
C GLU A 189 -4.82 12.86 -19.60
N SER A 190 -4.61 13.33 -18.37
CA SER A 190 -5.02 12.62 -17.14
C SER A 190 -6.54 12.41 -17.01
N THR A 191 -7.36 13.22 -17.69
CA THR A 191 -8.81 13.01 -17.74
C THR A 191 -9.20 11.82 -18.61
N THR A 192 -8.34 11.42 -19.55
CA THR A 192 -8.56 10.23 -20.41
C THR A 192 -8.35 8.92 -19.62
N ASP A 193 -7.48 8.95 -18.61
CA ASP A 193 -7.16 7.76 -17.80
C ASP A 193 -8.23 7.46 -16.73
N THR A 194 -8.98 8.48 -16.28
CA THR A 194 -9.99 8.31 -15.22
C THR A 194 -11.12 7.32 -15.61
N PRO A 195 -11.74 7.41 -16.81
CA PRO A 195 -12.74 6.43 -17.25
C PRO A 195 -12.16 5.02 -17.44
N GLU A 196 -10.91 4.91 -17.88
CA GLU A 196 -10.24 3.63 -18.06
C GLU A 196 -10.07 2.92 -16.72
N LEU A 197 -9.53 3.62 -15.72
CA LEU A 197 -9.38 3.11 -14.36
C LEU A 197 -10.73 2.74 -13.74
N SER A 198 -11.74 3.58 -13.92
CA SER A 198 -13.11 3.29 -13.46
C SER A 198 -13.68 2.02 -14.10
N GLY A 199 -13.44 1.83 -15.41
CA GLY A 199 -13.86 0.64 -16.13
C GLY A 199 -13.12 -0.62 -15.69
N LEU A 200 -11.83 -0.52 -15.31
CA LEU A 200 -11.07 -1.61 -14.72
C LEU A 200 -11.63 -2.00 -13.35
N LEU A 201 -11.88 -1.02 -12.48
CA LEU A 201 -12.50 -1.25 -11.16
C LEU A 201 -13.89 -1.88 -11.26
N GLU A 202 -14.72 -1.46 -12.23
CA GLU A 202 -16.02 -2.07 -12.48
C GLU A 202 -15.90 -3.53 -12.94
N ARG A 203 -14.98 -3.81 -13.88
CA ARG A 203 -14.69 -5.19 -14.32
C ARG A 203 -14.21 -6.05 -13.17
N LEU A 204 -13.29 -5.53 -12.35
CA LEU A 204 -12.77 -6.21 -11.18
C LEU A 204 -13.88 -6.53 -10.16
N SER A 205 -14.77 -5.57 -9.90
CA SER A 205 -15.96 -5.77 -9.07
C SER A 205 -16.87 -6.88 -9.63
N ASN A 206 -17.09 -6.90 -10.94
CA ASN A 206 -17.87 -7.94 -11.61
C ASN A 206 -17.21 -9.33 -11.48
N GLU A 207 -15.89 -9.41 -11.63
CA GLU A 207 -15.13 -10.66 -11.43
C GLU A 207 -15.18 -11.15 -9.99
N LYS A 208 -15.08 -10.26 -8.99
CA LYS A 208 -15.28 -10.64 -7.58
C LYS A 208 -16.70 -11.15 -7.33
N SER A 209 -17.71 -10.53 -7.94
CA SER A 209 -19.10 -10.98 -7.84
C SER A 209 -19.30 -12.35 -8.49
N SER A 210 -18.69 -12.57 -9.65
CA SER A 210 -18.64 -13.86 -10.35
C SER A 210 -17.96 -14.92 -9.48
N PHE A 211 -16.80 -14.60 -8.90
CA PHE A 211 -16.09 -15.47 -7.98
C PHE A 211 -16.98 -15.87 -6.79
N ARG A 212 -17.63 -14.90 -6.14
CA ARG A 212 -18.55 -15.14 -5.01
C ARG A 212 -19.73 -16.04 -5.40
N SER A 213 -20.34 -15.82 -6.56
CA SER A 213 -21.46 -16.65 -7.02
C SER A 213 -21.01 -18.08 -7.37
N SER A 214 -19.76 -18.25 -7.80
CA SER A 214 -19.16 -19.54 -8.08
C SER A 214 -18.59 -20.29 -6.86
N LEU A 215 -18.57 -19.69 -5.66
CA LEU A 215 -18.00 -20.34 -4.46
C LEU A 215 -18.65 -21.70 -4.15
N LEU A 216 -19.96 -21.83 -4.38
CA LEU A 216 -20.69 -23.07 -4.12
C LEU A 216 -20.73 -24.01 -5.33
N SER A 217 -20.11 -23.62 -6.45
CA SER A 217 -19.94 -24.52 -7.59
C SER A 217 -18.74 -25.42 -7.39
N ARG A 218 -18.84 -26.66 -7.88
CA ARG A 218 -17.69 -27.55 -8.00
C ARG A 218 -16.73 -26.99 -9.05
N ASP A 219 -15.54 -26.61 -8.63
CA ASP A 219 -14.54 -25.90 -9.42
C ASP A 219 -13.34 -26.78 -9.80
N ASN A 220 -13.04 -27.81 -9.00
CA ASN A 220 -11.95 -28.75 -9.24
C ASN A 220 -12.44 -30.19 -9.44
N ASP A 221 -11.56 -31.01 -10.04
CA ASP A 221 -11.79 -32.44 -10.12
C ASP A 221 -11.69 -33.04 -8.71
N PRO A 222 -12.66 -33.88 -8.29
CA PRO A 222 -12.65 -34.51 -6.99
C PRO A 222 -11.40 -35.34 -6.79
N LEU A 223 -10.92 -35.43 -5.55
CA LEU A 223 -9.69 -36.17 -5.22
C LEU A 223 -9.78 -37.67 -5.54
N TYR A 224 -10.99 -38.21 -5.69
CA TYR A 224 -11.22 -39.60 -6.10
C TYR A 224 -11.30 -39.80 -7.62
N ALA A 225 -11.36 -38.73 -8.40
CA ALA A 225 -11.45 -38.78 -9.85
C ALA A 225 -10.09 -39.16 -10.47
N ALA A 226 -10.09 -39.97 -11.53
CA ALA A 226 -8.84 -40.40 -12.18
C ALA A 226 -8.12 -39.22 -12.85
N GLU A 227 -8.89 -38.25 -13.33
CA GLU A 227 -8.45 -37.03 -13.99
C GLU A 227 -7.57 -36.19 -13.07
N PHE A 228 -7.92 -36.08 -11.78
CA PHE A 228 -7.12 -35.36 -10.78
C PHE A 228 -5.71 -35.96 -10.65
N TRP A 229 -5.63 -37.29 -10.52
CA TRP A 229 -4.35 -37.99 -10.38
C TRP A 229 -3.54 -37.98 -11.68
N GLN A 230 -4.19 -38.08 -12.83
CA GLN A 230 -3.52 -37.94 -14.13
C GLN A 230 -2.92 -36.54 -14.27
N GLY A 231 -3.67 -35.49 -13.92
CA GLY A 231 -3.18 -34.11 -13.86
C GLY A 231 -1.92 -34.00 -13.00
N LEU A 232 -2.01 -34.46 -11.75
CA LEU A 232 -0.89 -34.45 -10.79
C LEU A 232 0.36 -35.17 -11.31
N PHE A 233 0.23 -36.38 -11.86
CA PHE A 233 1.37 -37.16 -12.36
C PHE A 233 1.89 -36.68 -13.72
N SER A 234 1.08 -35.92 -14.46
CA SER A 234 1.50 -35.31 -15.72
C SER A 234 2.26 -34.01 -15.56
N LEU A 235 2.32 -33.45 -14.34
CA LEU A 235 3.02 -32.19 -14.07
C LEU A 235 4.50 -32.30 -14.46
N PRO A 236 4.95 -31.53 -15.47
CA PRO A 236 6.34 -31.60 -15.88
C PRO A 236 7.22 -30.94 -14.81
N PHE A 237 8.18 -31.69 -14.27
CA PHE A 237 9.20 -31.15 -13.35
C PHE A 237 9.90 -29.88 -13.87
N GLY A 238 9.94 -29.71 -15.20
CA GLY A 238 10.48 -28.52 -15.85
C GLY A 238 9.66 -27.24 -15.58
N GLU A 239 8.35 -27.31 -15.38
CA GLU A 239 7.54 -26.13 -15.04
C GLU A 239 7.75 -25.71 -13.59
N MET A 240 7.79 -26.66 -12.65
CA MET A 240 8.13 -26.38 -11.25
C MET A 240 9.50 -25.71 -11.14
N ARG A 241 10.48 -26.22 -11.92
CA ARG A 241 11.82 -25.62 -11.98
C ARG A 241 11.79 -24.18 -12.49
N LYS A 242 11.00 -23.87 -13.52
CA LYS A 242 10.86 -22.51 -14.05
C LYS A 242 10.24 -21.56 -13.02
N VAL A 243 9.21 -22.00 -12.29
CA VAL A 243 8.59 -21.21 -11.22
C VAL A 243 9.61 -20.93 -10.10
N TYR A 244 10.36 -21.96 -9.69
CA TYR A 244 11.43 -21.79 -8.71
C TYR A 244 12.56 -20.85 -9.19
N GLU A 245 13.01 -21.00 -10.43
CA GLU A 245 14.03 -20.13 -11.03
C GLU A 245 13.53 -18.67 -11.09
N ALA A 246 12.27 -18.44 -11.47
CA ALA A 246 11.67 -17.10 -11.48
C ALA A 246 11.55 -16.50 -10.06
N GLN A 247 11.09 -17.28 -9.07
CA GLN A 247 11.03 -16.82 -7.68
C GLN A 247 12.42 -16.49 -7.14
N ARG A 248 13.41 -17.32 -7.47
CA ARG A 248 14.80 -17.08 -7.09
C ARG A 248 15.35 -15.80 -7.73
N GLU A 249 15.13 -15.59 -9.02
CA GLU A 249 15.56 -14.38 -9.74
C GLU A 249 14.91 -13.13 -9.16
N ASN A 250 13.62 -13.19 -8.82
CA ASN A 250 12.92 -12.08 -8.16
C ASN A 250 13.53 -11.75 -6.79
N ILE A 251 13.83 -12.76 -5.98
CA ILE A 251 14.47 -12.58 -4.67
C ILE A 251 15.88 -12.02 -4.81
N GLU A 252 16.69 -12.54 -5.74
CA GLU A 252 18.05 -12.07 -6.01
C GLU A 252 18.03 -10.60 -6.47
N THR A 253 17.16 -10.26 -7.42
CA THR A 253 16.99 -8.88 -7.92
C THR A 253 16.55 -7.92 -6.82
N TYR A 254 15.61 -8.35 -5.97
CA TYR A 254 15.15 -7.54 -4.84
C TYR A 254 16.27 -7.29 -3.83
N LEU A 255 17.02 -8.33 -3.46
CA LEU A 255 18.15 -8.23 -2.53
C LEU A 255 19.29 -7.37 -3.08
N ASP A 256 19.58 -7.47 -4.38
CA ASP A 256 20.60 -6.64 -5.05
C ASP A 256 20.19 -5.17 -5.10
N THR A 257 18.91 -4.88 -5.31
CA THR A 257 18.39 -3.51 -5.28
C THR A 257 18.42 -2.92 -3.86
N HIS A 258 18.21 -3.76 -2.84
CA HIS A 258 18.06 -3.35 -1.44
C HIS A 258 19.20 -3.82 -0.51
N GLN A 259 20.44 -3.89 -1.00
CA GLN A 259 21.61 -4.32 -0.21
C GLN A 259 21.82 -3.51 1.09
N HIS A 260 21.39 -2.25 1.10
CA HIS A 260 21.43 -1.40 2.29
C HIS A 260 20.51 -1.90 3.41
N LEU A 261 19.31 -2.41 3.07
CA LEU A 261 18.40 -3.04 4.03
C LEU A 261 18.99 -4.31 4.62
N LEU A 262 19.67 -5.13 3.80
CA LEU A 262 20.38 -6.32 4.29
C LEU A 262 21.48 -5.97 5.28
N SER A 263 22.29 -4.95 4.97
CA SER A 263 23.34 -4.46 5.87
C SER A 263 22.77 -3.95 7.19
N PHE A 264 21.65 -3.21 7.12
CA PHE A 264 20.91 -2.77 8.29
C PHE A 264 20.35 -3.93 9.10
N HIS A 265 19.81 -4.97 8.44
CA HIS A 265 19.25 -6.15 9.09
C HIS A 265 20.31 -6.97 9.84
N VAL A 266 21.49 -7.14 9.24
CA VAL A 266 22.65 -7.78 9.88
C VAL A 266 23.11 -6.97 11.09
N LEU A 267 23.22 -5.65 10.96
CA LEU A 267 23.56 -4.75 12.07
C LEU A 267 22.53 -4.84 13.20
N LEU A 268 21.23 -4.86 12.86
CA LEU A 268 20.13 -5.03 13.81
C LEU A 268 20.25 -6.35 14.57
N LEU A 269 20.55 -7.45 13.88
CA LEU A 269 20.77 -8.75 14.52
C LEU A 269 21.93 -8.67 15.51
N PHE A 270 23.09 -8.14 15.11
CA PHE A 270 24.25 -7.98 16.01
C PHE A 270 23.91 -7.12 17.23
N LEU A 271 23.21 -6.00 17.03
CA LEU A 271 22.78 -5.11 18.10
C LEU A 271 21.82 -5.81 19.07
N LEU A 272 20.83 -6.54 18.55
CA LEU A 272 19.88 -7.31 19.35
C LEU A 272 20.60 -8.40 20.14
N THR A 273 21.49 -9.18 19.52
CA THR A 273 22.29 -10.20 20.22
C THR A 273 23.12 -9.56 21.34
N TRP A 274 23.77 -8.42 21.09
CA TRP A 274 24.56 -7.70 22.09
C TRP A 274 23.69 -7.24 23.28
N ILE A 275 22.55 -6.61 23.01
CA ILE A 275 21.63 -6.12 24.06
C ILE A 275 21.12 -7.27 24.91
N ILE A 276 20.66 -8.36 24.27
CA ILE A 276 20.11 -9.54 24.97
C ILE A 276 21.22 -10.24 25.78
N PHE A 277 22.44 -10.32 25.26
CA PHE A 277 23.56 -10.91 25.98
C PHE A 277 23.94 -10.08 27.21
N LYS A 278 23.96 -8.75 27.10
CA LYS A 278 24.20 -7.84 28.22
C LYS A 278 23.07 -7.83 29.24
N SER A 279 21.84 -8.07 28.81
CA SER A 279 20.70 -8.08 29.71
C SER A 279 20.54 -9.39 30.50
N LYS A 280 21.26 -10.46 30.13
CA LYS A 280 21.20 -11.75 30.84
C LYS A 280 21.64 -11.69 32.31
N ASP A 281 22.51 -10.74 32.64
CA ASP A 281 23.08 -10.63 33.99
C ASP A 281 22.15 -9.91 35.00
N TYR A 282 21.00 -9.37 34.56
CA TYR A 282 20.06 -8.71 35.46
C TYR A 282 19.16 -9.73 36.17
N GLU A 283 19.16 -9.68 37.51
CA GLU A 283 18.42 -10.59 38.39
C GLU A 283 16.92 -10.66 38.07
N PHE A 284 16.29 -9.51 37.76
CA PHE A 284 14.88 -9.44 37.39
C PHE A 284 14.54 -10.26 36.14
N ILE A 285 15.43 -10.25 35.14
CA ILE A 285 15.23 -10.96 33.87
C ILE A 285 15.33 -12.47 34.11
N GLN A 286 16.28 -12.89 34.93
CA GLN A 286 16.42 -14.29 35.34
C GLN A 286 15.21 -14.78 36.14
N GLN A 287 14.58 -13.91 36.95
CA GLN A 287 13.38 -14.26 37.70
C GLN A 287 12.11 -14.31 36.82
N SER A 288 11.96 -13.35 35.91
CA SER A 288 10.71 -13.18 35.14
C SER A 288 10.64 -14.09 33.91
N PHE A 289 11.76 -14.28 33.20
CA PHE A 289 11.81 -15.02 31.93
C PHE A 289 13.09 -15.87 31.79
N PRO A 290 13.41 -16.76 32.75
CA PRO A 290 14.70 -17.48 32.76
C PRO A 290 14.96 -18.20 31.44
N LYS A 291 13.96 -18.91 30.94
CA LYS A 291 14.08 -19.75 29.75
C LYS A 291 14.24 -18.98 28.44
N LEU A 292 13.78 -17.72 28.39
CA LEU A 292 13.87 -16.91 27.18
C LEU A 292 15.31 -16.46 26.90
N TYR A 293 16.10 -16.28 27.97
CA TYR A 293 17.48 -15.79 27.92
C TYR A 293 18.53 -16.90 28.01
N ASP A 294 18.09 -18.18 28.05
CA ASP A 294 18.99 -19.33 27.95
C ASP A 294 19.70 -19.35 26.60
N ASN A 295 18.99 -18.96 25.52
CA ASN A 295 19.50 -18.92 24.15
C ASN A 295 19.37 -17.50 23.55
N PRO A 296 20.23 -16.54 23.94
CA PRO A 296 20.12 -15.14 23.51
C PRO A 296 20.23 -14.98 21.99
N PHE A 297 21.03 -15.84 21.34
CA PHE A 297 21.18 -15.86 19.89
C PHE A 297 19.86 -16.23 19.19
N LEU A 298 19.18 -17.27 19.66
CA LEU A 298 17.91 -17.70 19.09
C LEU A 298 16.83 -16.63 19.23
N LEU A 299 16.74 -15.99 20.41
CA LEU A 299 15.84 -14.87 20.63
C LEU A 299 16.14 -13.70 19.69
N SER A 300 17.42 -13.34 19.52
CA SER A 300 17.82 -12.27 18.61
C SER A 300 17.49 -12.58 17.15
N ILE A 301 17.65 -13.83 16.71
CA ILE A 301 17.23 -14.27 15.37
C ILE A 301 15.72 -14.16 15.21
N THR A 302 14.94 -14.66 16.17
CA THR A 302 13.48 -14.57 16.11
C THR A 302 13.01 -13.12 15.99
N VAL A 303 13.58 -12.21 16.80
CA VAL A 303 13.21 -10.79 16.78
C VAL A 303 13.68 -10.10 15.51
N ALA A 304 14.89 -10.42 15.02
CA ALA A 304 15.37 -9.91 13.74
C ALA A 304 14.46 -10.37 12.58
N LEU A 305 14.13 -11.67 12.49
CA LEU A 305 13.22 -12.21 11.48
C LEU A 305 11.81 -11.62 11.59
N LEU A 306 11.27 -11.41 12.79
CA LEU A 306 9.98 -10.72 12.93
C LEU A 306 10.05 -9.25 12.48
N SER A 307 11.19 -8.58 12.73
CA SER A 307 11.43 -7.22 12.25
C SER A 307 11.61 -7.15 10.73
N SER A 308 11.95 -8.27 10.08
CA SER A 308 12.08 -8.36 8.62
C SER A 308 10.77 -8.02 7.91
N PHE A 309 9.61 -8.41 8.46
CA PHE A 309 8.30 -8.07 7.88
C PHE A 309 8.00 -6.57 7.86
N LEU A 310 8.63 -5.79 8.75
CA LEU A 310 8.53 -4.33 8.74
C LEU A 310 9.55 -3.67 7.81
N LEU A 311 10.76 -4.24 7.75
CA LEU A 311 11.85 -3.71 6.93
C LEU A 311 11.66 -3.98 5.43
N TYR A 312 11.04 -5.11 5.09
CA TYR A 312 10.84 -5.58 3.73
C TYR A 312 9.36 -5.51 3.32
N ARG A 313 8.67 -4.43 3.71
CA ARG A 313 7.24 -4.24 3.40
C ARG A 313 6.97 -4.18 1.89
N GLU A 314 7.96 -3.75 1.11
CA GLU A 314 7.90 -3.62 -0.35
C GLU A 314 8.40 -4.89 -1.08
N ALA A 315 8.74 -5.95 -0.35
CA ALA A 315 9.19 -7.18 -0.97
C ALA A 315 8.03 -7.95 -1.62
N ASP A 316 8.35 -8.67 -2.69
CA ASP A 316 7.42 -9.58 -3.34
C ASP A 316 6.88 -10.65 -2.37
N GLU A 317 5.69 -11.17 -2.65
CA GLU A 317 5.01 -12.18 -1.84
C GLU A 317 5.90 -13.43 -1.63
N SER A 318 6.63 -13.82 -2.68
CA SER A 318 7.59 -14.93 -2.68
C SER A 318 8.67 -14.77 -1.59
N PHE A 319 9.22 -13.56 -1.45
CA PHE A 319 10.23 -13.26 -0.44
C PHE A 319 9.64 -13.34 0.97
N THR A 320 8.43 -12.80 1.14
CA THR A 320 7.69 -12.86 2.41
C THR A 320 7.39 -14.30 2.83
N HIS A 321 7.05 -15.18 1.89
CA HIS A 321 6.86 -16.61 2.17
C HIS A 321 8.14 -17.30 2.64
N VAL A 322 9.28 -17.02 1.99
CA VAL A 322 10.59 -17.58 2.39
C VAL A 322 10.97 -17.09 3.79
N LEU A 323 10.80 -15.80 4.08
CA LEU A 323 11.02 -15.25 5.42
C LEU A 323 10.09 -15.90 6.45
N GLY A 324 8.82 -16.11 6.10
CA GLY A 324 7.86 -16.85 6.90
C GLY A 324 8.37 -18.23 7.29
N ILE A 325 8.76 -19.05 6.31
CA ILE A 325 9.30 -20.40 6.52
C ILE A 325 10.52 -20.36 7.45
N LEU A 326 11.45 -19.45 7.20
CA LEU A 326 12.65 -19.28 8.02
C LEU A 326 12.33 -18.84 9.46
N CYS A 327 11.25 -18.08 9.64
CA CYS A 327 10.80 -17.58 10.94
C CYS A 327 10.15 -18.67 11.80
N VAL A 328 9.46 -19.66 11.21
CA VAL A 328 8.78 -20.72 11.98
C VAL A 328 9.73 -21.47 12.89
N PHE A 329 10.90 -21.89 12.38
CA PHE A 329 11.82 -22.73 13.13
C PHE A 329 12.31 -22.08 14.45
N PRO A 330 12.94 -20.89 14.43
CA PRO A 330 13.38 -20.24 15.66
C PRO A 330 12.20 -19.81 16.55
N LEU A 331 11.05 -19.46 15.97
CA LEU A 331 9.85 -19.15 16.73
C LEU A 331 9.37 -20.36 17.53
N VAL A 332 9.22 -21.54 16.90
CA VAL A 332 8.80 -22.77 17.58
C VAL A 332 9.79 -23.15 18.68
N LEU A 333 11.10 -23.01 18.45
CA LEU A 333 12.11 -23.30 19.46
C LEU A 333 12.04 -22.36 20.67
N VAL A 334 11.91 -21.05 20.46
CA VAL A 334 11.79 -20.06 21.55
C VAL A 334 10.53 -20.32 22.37
N PHE A 335 9.39 -20.56 21.71
CA PHE A 335 8.12 -20.74 22.39
C PHE A 335 7.95 -22.11 23.01
N ARG A 336 8.63 -23.14 22.50
CA ARG A 336 8.67 -24.46 23.14
C ARG A 336 9.15 -24.37 24.58
N ASP A 337 10.18 -23.56 24.82
CA ASP A 337 10.79 -23.47 26.14
C ASP A 337 9.91 -22.62 27.08
N LEU A 338 9.21 -21.61 26.54
CA LEU A 338 8.27 -20.76 27.27
C LEU A 338 6.96 -21.45 27.67
N LEU A 339 6.44 -22.33 26.81
CA LEU A 339 5.15 -23.00 27.03
C LEU A 339 5.31 -24.29 27.82
N ASP A 340 4.25 -24.69 28.53
CA ASP A 340 4.21 -26.00 29.16
C ASP A 340 4.29 -27.11 28.11
N LYS A 341 4.85 -28.26 28.52
CA LYS A 341 5.06 -29.44 27.65
C LYS A 341 3.77 -29.89 26.94
N GLN A 342 2.60 -29.66 27.55
CA GLN A 342 1.29 -29.97 26.98
C GLN A 342 0.95 -29.11 25.75
N TYR A 343 1.41 -27.85 25.69
CA TYR A 343 1.17 -26.94 24.58
C TYR A 343 2.24 -26.99 23.50
N THR A 344 3.39 -27.62 23.79
CA THR A 344 4.47 -27.81 22.81
C THR A 344 3.99 -28.54 21.55
N ALA A 345 3.20 -29.61 21.71
CA ALA A 345 2.67 -30.35 20.57
C ALA A 345 1.73 -29.49 19.71
N ILE A 346 0.94 -28.62 20.35
CA ILE A 346 0.05 -27.69 19.65
C ILE A 346 0.85 -26.65 18.88
N LEU A 347 1.87 -26.06 19.49
CA LEU A 347 2.76 -25.09 18.86
C LEU A 347 3.47 -25.68 17.63
N VAL A 348 4.03 -26.88 17.76
CA VAL A 348 4.67 -27.60 16.64
C VAL A 348 3.65 -27.87 15.54
N GLY A 349 2.43 -28.28 15.90
CA GLY A 349 1.35 -28.48 14.94
C GLY A 349 0.98 -27.21 14.16
N ILE A 350 0.89 -26.05 14.84
CA ILE A 350 0.66 -24.76 14.16
C ILE A 350 1.83 -24.41 13.25
N GLY A 351 3.07 -24.66 13.67
CA GLY A 351 4.25 -24.46 12.82
C GLY A 351 4.19 -25.32 11.54
N VAL A 352 3.79 -26.58 11.65
CA VAL A 352 3.59 -27.47 10.49
C VAL A 352 2.46 -26.96 9.59
N LEU A 353 1.33 -26.53 10.15
CA LEU A 353 0.24 -25.93 9.37
C LEU A 353 0.72 -24.71 8.60
N TYR A 354 1.46 -23.82 9.25
CA TYR A 354 2.03 -22.66 8.57
C TYR A 354 2.97 -23.07 7.43
N LEU A 355 3.83 -24.08 7.62
CA LEU A 355 4.70 -24.55 6.54
C LEU A 355 3.91 -25.17 5.37
N LEU A 356 2.81 -25.87 5.64
CA LEU A 356 1.92 -26.39 4.60
C LEU A 356 1.24 -25.24 3.85
N ASP A 357 0.79 -24.21 4.56
CA ASP A 357 0.19 -23.00 4.00
C ASP A 357 1.18 -22.25 3.10
N GLN A 358 2.41 -22.00 3.57
CA GLN A 358 3.47 -21.38 2.77
C GLN A 358 3.81 -22.24 1.53
N GLY A 359 3.91 -23.56 1.69
CA GLY A 359 4.13 -24.47 0.58
C GLY A 359 3.01 -24.41 -0.46
N ARG A 360 1.76 -24.29 0.00
CA ARG A 360 0.59 -24.14 -0.87
C ARG A 360 0.61 -22.83 -1.63
N SER A 361 0.97 -21.71 -0.99
CA SER A 361 1.11 -20.41 -1.65
C SER A 361 2.23 -20.41 -2.70
N LEU A 362 3.39 -20.99 -2.39
CA LEU A 362 4.51 -21.13 -3.34
C LEU A 362 4.18 -22.00 -4.55
N LEU A 363 3.27 -22.96 -4.40
CA LEU A 363 2.87 -23.93 -5.44
C LEU A 363 1.48 -23.62 -6.01
N ARG A 364 1.02 -22.38 -5.88
CA ARG A 364 -0.32 -21.96 -6.30
C ARG A 364 -0.58 -22.10 -7.81
N ASP A 365 0.47 -22.10 -8.62
CA ASP A 365 0.37 -22.37 -10.07
C ASP A 365 0.02 -23.82 -10.40
N PHE A 366 0.11 -24.74 -9.44
CA PHE A 366 -0.17 -26.16 -9.60
C PHE A 366 -1.43 -26.54 -8.80
N SER A 367 -2.59 -26.47 -9.45
CA SER A 367 -3.91 -26.66 -8.82
C SER A 367 -4.01 -27.98 -8.04
N GLU A 368 -3.49 -29.07 -8.59
CA GLU A 368 -3.55 -30.41 -8.00
C GLU A 368 -2.70 -30.50 -6.73
N ILE A 369 -1.47 -29.99 -6.77
CA ILE A 369 -0.58 -29.98 -5.60
C ILE A 369 -1.13 -29.05 -4.51
N GLY A 370 -1.61 -27.86 -4.90
CA GLY A 370 -2.25 -26.93 -3.98
C GLY A 370 -3.47 -27.55 -3.28
N THR A 371 -4.28 -28.31 -4.02
CA THR A 371 -5.45 -29.02 -3.47
C THR A 371 -5.03 -30.13 -2.49
N LEU A 372 -3.96 -30.89 -2.80
CA LEU A 372 -3.42 -31.91 -1.89
C LEU A 372 -2.82 -31.30 -0.61
N LEU A 373 -2.09 -30.20 -0.72
CA LEU A 373 -1.54 -29.49 0.43
C LEU A 373 -2.66 -28.94 1.31
N LEU A 374 -3.69 -28.33 0.71
CA LEU A 374 -4.87 -27.88 1.43
C LEU A 374 -5.58 -29.05 2.14
N PHE A 375 -5.71 -30.20 1.49
CA PHE A 375 -6.29 -31.38 2.12
C PHE A 375 -5.44 -31.85 3.32
N ALA A 376 -4.13 -31.93 3.15
CA ALA A 376 -3.20 -32.26 4.23
C ALA A 376 -3.27 -31.27 5.39
N GLU A 377 -3.41 -29.98 5.09
CA GLU A 377 -3.57 -28.88 6.04
C GLU A 377 -4.86 -29.03 6.85
N LEU A 378 -6.00 -29.31 6.22
CA LEU A 378 -7.28 -29.51 6.89
C LEU A 378 -7.28 -30.76 7.78
N ILE A 379 -6.70 -31.86 7.31
CA ILE A 379 -6.58 -33.09 8.09
C ILE A 379 -5.66 -32.88 9.29
N THR A 380 -4.52 -32.21 9.09
CA THR A 380 -3.61 -31.86 10.19
C THR A 380 -4.31 -30.96 11.20
N SER A 381 -5.10 -29.99 10.73
CA SER A 381 -5.88 -29.08 11.57
C SER A 381 -6.97 -29.79 12.37
N PHE A 382 -7.64 -30.78 11.77
CA PHE A 382 -8.59 -31.64 12.46
C PHE A 382 -7.93 -32.38 13.64
N PHE A 383 -6.79 -33.03 13.39
CA PHE A 383 -6.07 -33.75 14.44
C PHE A 383 -5.55 -32.81 15.52
N LEU A 384 -5.03 -31.65 15.13
CA LEU A 384 -4.55 -30.62 16.05
C LEU A 384 -5.67 -30.09 16.94
N ALA A 385 -6.84 -29.77 16.37
CA ALA A 385 -8.01 -29.33 17.11
C ALA A 385 -8.50 -30.43 18.07
N ARG A 386 -8.49 -31.70 17.64
CA ARG A 386 -8.89 -32.82 18.49
C ARG A 386 -7.94 -33.05 19.64
N HIS A 387 -6.64 -32.90 19.39
CA HIS A 387 -5.59 -32.95 20.42
C HIS A 387 -5.76 -31.80 21.41
N PHE A 388 -5.97 -30.56 20.95
CA PHE A 388 -6.26 -29.40 21.80
C PHE A 388 -7.46 -29.64 22.73
N VAL A 389 -8.59 -30.14 22.18
CA VAL A 389 -9.76 -30.49 23.01
C VAL A 389 -9.44 -31.54 24.06
N ARG A 390 -8.58 -32.52 23.74
CA ARG A 390 -8.16 -33.54 24.71
C ARG A 390 -7.34 -32.94 25.85
N GLU A 391 -6.42 -32.03 25.55
CA GLU A 391 -5.63 -31.34 26.58
C GLU A 391 -6.54 -30.43 27.44
N CYS A 392 -7.49 -29.70 26.85
CA CYS A 392 -8.50 -28.96 27.61
C CYS A 392 -9.31 -29.86 28.54
N ASN A 393 -9.73 -31.04 28.09
CA ASN A 393 -10.45 -32.02 28.92
C ASN A 393 -9.61 -32.49 30.12
N ALA A 394 -8.31 -32.69 29.92
CA ALA A 394 -7.41 -33.11 30.98
C ALA A 394 -7.29 -32.02 32.06
N VAL A 395 -7.22 -30.74 31.66
CA VAL A 395 -7.20 -29.60 32.60
C VAL A 395 -8.54 -29.45 33.31
N ILE A 396 -9.66 -29.50 32.58
CA ILE A 396 -11.02 -29.42 33.16
C ILE A 396 -11.26 -30.54 34.19
N ALA A 397 -10.74 -31.74 33.93
CA ALA A 397 -10.89 -32.87 34.86
C ALA A 397 -10.09 -32.71 36.15
N GLN A 398 -9.06 -31.86 36.17
CA GLN A 398 -8.23 -31.58 37.35
C GLN A 398 -8.76 -30.39 38.17
N GLU A 399 -9.51 -29.47 37.56
CA GLU A 399 -10.09 -28.31 38.24
C GLU A 399 -11.45 -28.63 38.88
N GLU A 400 -11.63 -28.32 40.17
CA GLU A 400 -12.93 -28.49 40.84
C GLU A 400 -14.04 -27.60 40.25
N LYS A 401 -13.66 -26.44 39.70
CA LYS A 401 -14.58 -25.47 39.06
C LYS A 401 -13.91 -24.91 37.80
N PRO A 402 -14.17 -25.51 36.62
CA PRO A 402 -13.55 -25.05 35.39
C PRO A 402 -13.97 -23.62 35.06
N SER A 403 -13.01 -22.81 34.63
CA SER A 403 -13.31 -21.45 34.16
C SER A 403 -14.23 -21.47 32.94
N LEU A 404 -15.14 -20.49 32.85
CA LEU A 404 -16.04 -20.31 31.70
C LEU A 404 -15.26 -20.24 30.38
N LEU A 405 -14.10 -19.57 30.39
CA LEU A 405 -13.23 -19.43 29.23
C LEU A 405 -12.70 -20.77 28.75
N LEU A 406 -12.22 -21.63 29.66
CA LEU A 406 -11.71 -22.95 29.30
C LEU A 406 -12.80 -23.83 28.67
N TRP A 407 -14.03 -23.75 29.20
CA TRP A 407 -15.19 -24.43 28.61
C TRP A 407 -15.53 -23.89 27.22
N LEU A 408 -15.50 -22.57 27.01
CA LEU A 408 -15.72 -21.95 25.70
C LEU A 408 -14.64 -22.38 24.69
N PHE A 409 -13.37 -22.40 25.08
CA PHE A 409 -12.27 -22.86 24.22
C PHE A 409 -12.41 -24.33 23.85
N GLN A 410 -12.80 -25.19 24.80
CA GLN A 410 -13.08 -26.59 24.53
C GLN A 410 -14.22 -26.74 23.50
N ARG A 411 -15.31 -26.00 23.66
CA ARG A 411 -16.45 -26.01 22.71
C ARG A 411 -16.06 -25.48 21.34
N ALA A 412 -15.30 -24.39 21.28
CA ALA A 412 -14.77 -23.85 20.04
C ALA A 412 -13.86 -24.88 19.33
N GLY A 413 -12.99 -25.57 20.06
CA GLY A 413 -12.13 -26.62 19.52
C GLY A 413 -12.92 -27.81 18.96
N ILE A 414 -14.02 -28.21 19.61
CA ILE A 414 -14.92 -29.25 19.11
C ILE A 414 -15.58 -28.80 17.79
N VAL A 415 -16.15 -27.59 17.77
CA VAL A 415 -16.79 -27.03 16.56
C VAL A 415 -15.79 -26.91 15.41
N ALA A 416 -14.58 -26.39 15.69
CA ALA A 416 -13.50 -26.28 14.71
C ALA A 416 -13.11 -27.65 14.15
N SER A 417 -12.99 -28.68 15.00
CA SER A 417 -12.67 -30.04 14.52
C SER A 417 -13.74 -30.58 13.55
N TYR A 418 -15.03 -30.43 13.86
CA TYR A 418 -16.09 -30.84 12.94
C TYR A 418 -16.07 -30.02 11.65
N LEU A 419 -15.82 -28.71 11.75
CA LEU A 419 -15.74 -27.84 10.59
C LEU A 419 -14.61 -28.26 9.65
N PHE A 420 -13.42 -28.58 10.18
CA PHE A 420 -12.30 -29.07 9.37
C PHE A 420 -12.57 -30.43 8.72
N LEU A 421 -13.22 -31.35 9.45
CA LEU A 421 -13.60 -32.64 8.89
C LEU A 421 -14.60 -32.47 7.74
N VAL A 422 -15.66 -31.68 7.94
CA VAL A 422 -16.65 -31.39 6.90
C VAL A 422 -15.97 -30.69 5.71
N SER A 423 -15.12 -29.69 5.96
CA SER A 423 -14.35 -28.99 4.93
C SER A 423 -13.48 -29.93 4.09
N SER A 424 -12.83 -30.91 4.74
CA SER A 424 -12.03 -31.93 4.06
C SER A 424 -12.89 -32.79 3.13
N LEU A 425 -14.12 -33.13 3.53
CA LEU A 425 -15.05 -33.89 2.69
C LEU A 425 -15.55 -33.08 1.49
N PHE A 426 -15.83 -31.78 1.67
CA PHE A 426 -16.18 -30.89 0.57
C PHE A 426 -15.01 -30.72 -0.42
N LEU A 427 -13.79 -30.56 0.10
CA LEU A 427 -12.59 -30.52 -0.74
C LEU A 427 -12.40 -31.81 -1.52
N PHE A 428 -12.58 -32.96 -0.86
CA PHE A 428 -12.56 -34.27 -1.50
C PHE A 428 -13.59 -34.39 -2.64
N GLY A 429 -14.74 -33.71 -2.51
CA GLY A 429 -15.79 -33.60 -3.51
C GLY A 429 -15.55 -32.57 -4.64
N GLY A 430 -14.44 -31.82 -4.61
CA GLY A 430 -14.07 -30.87 -5.65
C GLY A 430 -14.52 -29.42 -5.43
N TYR A 431 -14.91 -29.03 -4.20
CA TYR A 431 -15.28 -27.66 -3.84
C TYR A 431 -14.07 -26.86 -3.31
N SER A 432 -13.02 -26.72 -4.13
CA SER A 432 -11.73 -26.18 -3.69
C SER A 432 -11.80 -24.70 -3.33
N ARG A 433 -12.44 -23.85 -4.14
CA ARG A 433 -12.60 -22.41 -3.87
C ARG A 433 -13.26 -22.11 -2.53
N LEU A 434 -14.38 -22.78 -2.22
CA LEU A 434 -15.09 -22.60 -0.96
C LEU A 434 -14.18 -22.87 0.23
N ILE A 435 -13.48 -24.01 0.16
CA ILE A 435 -12.65 -24.48 1.25
C ILE A 435 -11.37 -23.66 1.36
N THR A 436 -10.78 -23.23 0.25
CA THR A 436 -9.64 -22.29 0.23
C THR A 436 -10.03 -20.97 0.90
N TYR A 437 -11.18 -20.41 0.56
CA TYR A 437 -11.67 -19.17 1.19
C TYR A 437 -11.89 -19.35 2.70
N LEU A 438 -12.55 -20.44 3.12
CA LEU A 438 -12.85 -20.68 4.53
C LEU A 438 -11.57 -20.95 5.35
N SER A 439 -10.66 -21.75 4.80
CA SER A 439 -9.39 -22.11 5.45
C SER A 439 -8.45 -20.91 5.56
N ASN A 440 -8.25 -20.12 4.49
CA ASN A 440 -7.43 -18.91 4.53
C ASN A 440 -7.86 -17.98 5.68
N ASN A 441 -9.16 -17.72 5.83
CA ASN A 441 -9.69 -16.88 6.90
C ASN A 441 -9.48 -17.50 8.30
N PHE A 442 -9.69 -18.81 8.43
CA PHE A 442 -9.51 -19.50 9.70
C PHE A 442 -8.05 -19.53 10.15
N PHE A 443 -7.14 -19.83 9.21
CA PHE A 443 -5.71 -19.84 9.47
C PHE A 443 -5.16 -18.45 9.71
N PHE A 444 -5.61 -17.44 8.97
CA PHE A 444 -5.29 -16.05 9.26
C PHE A 444 -5.65 -15.67 10.71
N ALA A 445 -6.81 -16.09 11.20
CA ALA A 445 -7.20 -15.86 12.60
C ALA A 445 -6.31 -16.59 13.60
N ILE A 446 -5.96 -17.87 13.35
CA ILE A 446 -5.02 -18.62 14.20
C ILE A 446 -3.65 -17.96 14.23
N TYR A 447 -3.10 -17.64 13.06
CA TYR A 447 -1.77 -17.05 12.92
C TYR A 447 -1.72 -15.66 13.55
N SER A 448 -2.77 -14.85 13.38
CA SER A 448 -2.90 -13.55 14.02
C SER A 448 -2.96 -13.68 15.55
N ALA A 449 -3.71 -14.65 16.08
CA ALA A 449 -3.77 -14.90 17.52
C ALA A 449 -2.42 -15.35 18.07
N LEU A 450 -1.72 -16.25 17.37
CA LEU A 450 -0.37 -16.67 17.73
C LEU A 450 0.62 -15.50 17.67
N PHE A 451 0.58 -14.71 16.60
CA PHE A 451 1.43 -13.53 16.43
C PHE A 451 1.20 -12.51 17.54
N LEU A 452 -0.05 -12.19 17.88
CA LEU A 452 -0.38 -11.28 18.98
C LEU A 452 0.10 -11.82 20.33
N PHE A 453 -0.05 -13.13 20.57
CA PHE A 453 0.46 -13.79 21.76
C PHE A 453 1.99 -13.67 21.84
N VAL A 454 2.69 -13.93 20.75
CA VAL A 454 4.15 -13.82 20.63
C VAL A 454 4.59 -12.37 20.86
N ALA A 455 3.99 -11.43 20.13
CA ALA A 455 4.32 -10.01 20.19
C ALA A 455 4.12 -9.46 21.60
N HIS A 456 3.03 -9.85 22.28
CA HIS A 456 2.78 -9.47 23.66
C HIS A 456 3.90 -9.93 24.60
N HIS A 457 4.30 -11.20 24.54
CA HIS A 457 5.36 -11.74 25.41
C HIS A 457 6.72 -11.11 25.12
N LEU A 458 7.04 -10.90 23.84
CA LEU A 458 8.26 -10.21 23.44
C LEU A 458 8.27 -8.77 23.93
N LEU A 459 7.18 -8.01 23.74
CA LEU A 459 7.07 -6.62 24.17
C LEU A 459 7.18 -6.48 25.69
N VAL A 460 6.51 -7.34 26.47
CA VAL A 460 6.62 -7.34 27.92
C VAL A 460 8.05 -7.67 28.36
N GLY A 461 8.69 -8.65 27.74
CA GLY A 461 10.09 -9.00 28.01
C GLY A 461 11.06 -7.86 27.69
N PHE A 462 10.92 -7.22 26.53
CA PHE A 462 11.75 -6.10 26.10
C PHE A 462 11.54 -4.84 26.95
N LEU A 463 10.30 -4.46 27.21
CA LEU A 463 9.98 -3.28 28.02
C LEU A 463 10.52 -3.44 29.44
N SER A 464 10.39 -4.65 30.00
CA SER A 464 10.94 -4.98 31.31
C SER A 464 12.47 -4.84 31.33
N ALA A 465 13.17 -5.30 30.29
CA ALA A 465 14.62 -5.15 30.17
C ALA A 465 15.04 -3.67 30.04
N LEU A 466 14.35 -2.90 29.21
CA LEU A 466 14.64 -1.47 28.98
C LEU A 466 14.44 -0.61 30.22
N LEU A 467 13.35 -0.84 30.96
CA LEU A 467 13.06 -0.09 32.20
C LEU A 467 14.16 -0.30 33.25
N HIS A 468 14.76 -1.49 33.30
CA HIS A 468 15.84 -1.80 34.23
C HIS A 468 17.20 -1.21 33.80
N LEU A 469 17.51 -1.19 32.50
CA LEU A 469 18.73 -0.56 31.99
C LEU A 469 18.78 0.93 32.37
N ARG A 470 17.66 1.65 32.22
CA ARG A 470 17.60 3.08 32.46
C ARG A 470 17.64 3.47 33.94
N PHE A 471 17.19 2.59 34.84
CA PHE A 471 17.21 2.85 36.28
C PHE A 471 18.60 2.67 36.90
N VAL A 472 19.41 1.75 36.36
CA VAL A 472 20.75 1.45 36.89
C VAL A 472 21.77 2.52 36.51
N ASP A 473 21.66 3.10 35.31
CA ASP A 473 22.59 4.13 34.82
C ASP A 473 22.29 5.55 35.35
N VAL A 474 21.09 5.80 35.90
CA VAL A 474 20.72 7.10 36.51
C VAL A 474 21.07 7.16 38.00
N ILE A 475 21.31 6.00 38.64
CA ILE A 475 21.63 5.89 40.07
C ILE A 475 23.13 5.68 40.32
N ARG A 476 23.91 5.34 39.28
CA ARG A 476 25.38 5.42 39.30
C ARG A 476 25.85 6.76 38.78
#